data_AF-A0A6P7JF33-F1
#
_entry.id   AF-A0A6P7JF33-F1
#
_cell.length_a   1.000
_cell.length_b   1.000
_cell.length_c   1.000
_cell.angle_alpha   90.00
_cell.angle_beta   90.00
_cell.angle_gamma   90.00
#
_symmetry.space_group_name_H-M   'P 1'
#
loop_
_entity.id
_entity.type
_entity.pdbx_description
1 polymer ?
#
loop_
_entity_poly.entity_id
_entity_poly.type
_entity_poly.pdbx_seq_one_letter_code
_entity_poly.pdbx_strand_id
1 'polypeptide(L)'
;MVVIPVLILLGSLFLCGPVEAQSTTVEKVKEAALKWTGPLPCDKWDCNCTFLKQRSCCCAANEMFSIEEETMVRTKTLWHNIKALDSSVQSLIDGIKVSFKATMVPTIAINIPGSTEYCFGPFNTNVPIPYAVVALNEGNGYNPSTGIFTALRAGVYVFSFTVYSSVEENARLYHNVQLMKNNMVGAGVWENNREDGEDSATQVVALEMNRGDQVYLVLMSGRKLCTHLQYNIFTGYMLYPYLDQ
;
A
#
# COMPACT_ATOMS: atom_id res chain seq x y z
N MET A 1 8.38 0.52 29.73
CA MET A 1 8.36 1.75 30.55
C MET A 1 9.22 2.79 29.85
N VAL A 2 8.62 3.63 29.01
CA VAL A 2 9.31 4.71 28.30
C VAL A 2 8.73 6.01 28.82
N VAL A 3 9.49 6.67 29.69
CA VAL A 3 9.15 7.97 30.27
C VAL A 3 9.65 9.02 29.30
N ILE A 4 8.72 9.65 28.58
CA ILE A 4 8.95 10.87 27.80
C ILE A 4 9.09 12.02 28.80
N PRO A 5 10.24 12.71 28.91
CA PRO A 5 10.28 13.93 29.69
C PRO A 5 9.72 15.07 28.84
N VAL A 6 8.63 15.62 29.34
CA VAL A 6 8.10 16.95 29.04
C VAL A 6 9.25 17.96 29.17
N LEU A 7 9.83 18.39 28.04
CA LEU A 7 10.95 19.34 28.01
C LEU A 7 10.75 20.42 26.93
N ILE A 8 9.50 20.87 26.72
CA ILE A 8 9.21 22.02 25.84
C ILE A 8 8.53 23.19 26.59
N LEU A 9 8.24 23.07 27.89
CA LEU A 9 7.54 24.13 28.66
C LEU A 9 8.41 24.96 29.62
N LEU A 10 9.73 24.83 29.62
CA LEU A 10 10.62 25.59 30.53
C LEU A 10 11.72 26.41 29.83
N GLY A 11 11.75 26.45 28.50
CA GLY A 11 12.83 27.09 27.73
C GLY A 11 12.77 28.62 27.61
N SER A 12 11.71 29.27 28.05
CA SER A 12 11.51 30.72 27.84
C SER A 12 11.80 31.61 29.06
N LEU A 13 12.33 31.06 30.17
CA LEU A 13 12.47 31.82 31.42
C LEU A 13 13.89 32.25 31.81
N PHE A 14 14.97 31.86 31.12
CA PHE A 14 16.34 32.15 31.61
C PHE A 14 17.41 32.38 30.53
N LEU A 15 17.26 33.38 29.66
CA LEU A 15 18.37 33.85 28.80
C LEU A 15 18.56 35.37 28.77
N CYS A 16 18.16 36.10 29.81
CA CYS A 16 18.77 37.39 30.11
C CYS A 16 19.44 37.30 31.48
N GLY A 17 20.75 37.07 31.51
CA GLY A 17 21.54 37.44 32.69
C GLY A 17 21.37 38.94 32.96
N PRO A 18 21.44 39.39 34.23
CA PRO A 18 21.35 40.80 34.53
C PRO A 18 22.53 41.52 33.86
N VAL A 19 22.24 42.32 32.83
CA VAL A 19 23.19 43.31 32.34
C VAL A 19 23.24 44.40 33.39
N GLU A 20 24.30 44.45 34.18
CA GLU A 20 24.57 45.58 35.07
C GLU A 20 24.90 46.80 34.22
N ALA A 21 23.86 47.59 33.92
CA ALA A 21 24.03 48.92 33.35
C ALA A 21 24.66 49.83 34.42
N GLN A 22 25.79 50.43 34.08
CA GLN A 22 26.47 51.44 34.90
C GLN A 22 25.46 52.49 35.41
N SER A 23 25.31 52.57 36.73
CA SER A 23 24.09 53.10 37.39
C SER A 23 23.86 54.60 37.26
N THR A 24 24.75 55.34 36.60
CA THR A 24 24.70 56.82 36.56
C THR A 24 23.62 57.36 35.63
N THR A 25 23.30 56.65 34.55
CA THR A 25 22.22 57.06 33.63
C THR A 25 20.84 56.77 34.20
N VAL A 26 20.69 55.65 34.92
CA VAL A 26 19.42 55.26 35.56
C VAL A 26 19.08 56.19 36.73
N GLU A 27 20.07 56.54 37.56
CA GLU A 27 19.90 57.51 38.64
C GLU A 27 19.50 58.89 38.11
N LYS A 28 20.14 59.39 37.04
CA LYS A 28 19.77 60.67 36.42
C LYS A 28 18.36 60.68 35.83
N VAL A 29 17.96 59.57 35.19
CA VAL A 29 16.59 59.43 34.66
C VAL A 29 15.56 59.35 35.80
N LYS A 30 15.89 58.66 36.91
CA LYS A 30 15.06 58.59 38.11
C LYS A 30 14.90 59.97 38.77
N GLU A 31 15.98 60.73 38.88
CA GLU A 31 15.95 62.08 39.44
C GLU A 31 15.14 63.06 38.56
N ALA A 32 15.27 62.95 37.23
CA ALA A 32 14.48 63.72 36.28
C ALA A 32 12.99 63.35 36.34
N ALA A 33 12.66 62.06 36.52
CA ALA A 33 11.29 61.59 36.69
C ALA A 33 10.66 62.08 38.00
N LEU A 34 11.42 62.10 39.09
CA LEU A 34 10.96 62.60 40.40
C LEU A 34 10.73 64.12 40.40
N LYS A 35 11.45 64.87 39.55
CA LYS A 35 11.30 66.32 39.39
C LYS A 35 10.24 66.71 38.34
N TRP A 36 9.66 65.75 37.61
CA TRP A 36 8.65 66.03 36.60
C TRP A 36 7.31 66.36 37.25
N THR A 37 6.84 67.59 37.05
CA THR A 37 5.56 68.10 37.58
C THR A 37 4.49 68.31 36.50
N GLY A 38 4.84 68.10 35.23
CA GLY A 38 3.90 68.12 34.12
C GLY A 38 3.03 66.85 34.10
N PRO A 39 1.94 66.81 33.31
CA PRO A 39 1.27 65.56 33.04
C PRO A 39 2.31 64.56 32.48
N LEU A 40 2.26 63.31 32.92
CA LEU A 40 3.04 62.27 32.28
C LEU A 40 2.61 62.24 30.79
N PRO A 41 3.56 62.09 29.85
CA PRO A 41 3.22 62.10 28.42
C PRO A 41 2.29 60.94 28.03
N CYS A 42 2.11 59.96 28.92
CA CYS A 42 1.33 58.75 28.68
C CYS A 42 0.54 58.41 29.95
N ASP A 43 -0.72 58.02 29.78
CA ASP A 43 -1.56 57.52 30.86
C ASP A 43 -1.08 56.13 31.31
N LYS A 44 -1.45 55.72 32.54
CA LYS A 44 -1.07 54.41 33.12
C LYS A 44 -1.41 53.19 32.23
N TRP A 45 -2.27 53.35 31.24
CA TRP A 45 -2.77 52.29 30.34
C TRP A 45 -2.67 52.66 28.85
N ASP A 46 -1.88 53.68 28.49
CA ASP A 46 -1.70 54.07 27.10
C ASP A 46 -0.78 53.09 26.36
N CYS A 47 -1.38 52.11 25.66
CA CYS A 47 -0.66 51.09 24.88
C CYS A 47 -0.07 51.63 23.55
N ASN A 48 -0.38 52.87 23.14
CA ASN A 48 0.16 53.51 21.93
C ASN A 48 1.42 54.35 22.20
N CYS A 49 1.68 54.69 23.47
CA CYS A 49 2.89 55.38 23.89
C CYS A 49 4.14 54.50 23.65
N THR A 50 4.91 54.84 22.61
CA THR A 50 5.92 53.95 22.02
C THR A 50 7.29 54.00 22.70
N PHE A 51 7.48 54.80 23.76
CA PHE A 51 8.79 54.98 24.38
C PHE A 51 8.74 54.70 25.89
N LEU A 52 9.10 53.48 26.28
CA LEU A 52 10.26 53.21 27.17
C LEU A 52 10.28 51.85 27.90
N LYS A 53 9.29 50.94 27.79
CA LYS A 53 9.43 49.57 28.32
C LYS A 53 8.64 48.54 27.52
N GLN A 54 9.07 47.27 27.58
CA GLN A 54 8.33 46.08 27.11
C GLN A 54 6.83 46.27 27.35
N ARG A 55 6.01 46.09 26.31
CA ARG A 55 4.54 46.09 26.45
C ARG A 55 4.19 45.19 27.64
N SER A 56 3.47 45.70 28.63
CA SER A 56 2.98 44.85 29.72
C SER A 56 2.05 43.77 29.14
N CYS A 57 1.91 42.62 29.80
CA CYS A 57 1.05 41.53 29.31
C CYS A 57 -0.36 41.99 28.91
N CYS A 58 -0.90 43.04 29.55
CA CYS A 58 -2.22 43.59 29.21
C CYS A 58 -2.27 44.30 27.85
N CYS A 59 -1.18 44.96 27.41
CA CYS A 59 -1.15 45.68 26.13
C CYS A 59 -0.92 44.76 24.92
N ALA A 60 -0.34 43.57 25.13
CA ALA A 60 -0.17 42.56 24.08
C ALA A 60 -1.26 41.47 24.12
N ALA A 61 -2.14 41.47 25.13
CA ALA A 61 -3.12 40.41 25.34
C ALA A 61 -4.01 40.18 24.11
N ASN A 62 -4.56 41.23 23.51
CA ASN A 62 -5.43 41.10 22.34
C ASN A 62 -4.67 40.58 21.11
N GLU A 63 -3.44 41.03 20.88
CA GLU A 63 -2.58 40.55 19.79
C GLU A 63 -2.14 39.10 20.03
N MET A 64 -1.88 38.73 21.28
CA MET A 64 -1.52 37.37 21.67
C MET A 64 -2.72 36.43 21.49
N PHE A 65 -3.92 36.86 21.89
CA PHE A 65 -5.16 36.10 21.66
C PHE A 65 -5.48 35.94 20.18
N SER A 66 -5.28 36.97 19.35
CA SER A 66 -5.50 36.85 17.91
C SER A 66 -4.50 35.89 17.26
N ILE A 67 -3.23 35.91 17.70
CA ILE A 67 -2.22 34.94 17.26
C ILE A 67 -2.58 33.53 17.72
N GLU A 68 -3.05 33.35 18.96
CA GLU A 68 -3.50 32.05 19.48
C GLU A 68 -4.67 31.50 18.67
N GLU A 69 -5.67 32.33 18.38
CA GLU A 69 -6.81 31.93 17.54
C GLU A 69 -6.36 31.59 16.11
N GLU A 70 -5.51 32.42 15.50
CA GLU A 70 -5.00 32.18 14.15
C GLU A 70 -4.15 30.90 14.09
N THR A 71 -3.30 30.66 15.09
CA THR A 71 -2.49 29.44 15.17
C THR A 71 -3.35 28.22 15.42
N MET A 72 -4.41 28.30 16.24
CA MET A 72 -5.36 27.22 16.42
C MET A 72 -6.10 26.90 15.11
N VAL A 73 -6.58 27.91 14.39
CA VAL A 73 -7.26 27.75 13.09
C VAL A 73 -6.33 27.12 12.06
N ARG A 74 -5.09 27.59 11.95
CA ARG A 74 -4.07 27.01 11.05
C ARG A 74 -3.77 25.57 11.40
N THR A 75 -3.57 25.26 12.69
CA THR A 75 -3.29 23.89 13.17
C THR A 75 -4.44 22.95 12.86
N LYS A 76 -5.68 23.38 13.08
CA LYS A 76 -6.88 22.60 12.72
C LYS A 76 -6.97 22.36 11.22
N THR A 77 -6.69 23.38 10.41
CA THR A 77 -6.71 23.27 8.95
C THR A 77 -5.64 22.28 8.45
N LEU A 78 -4.42 22.39 8.96
CA LEU A 78 -3.33 21.45 8.67
C LEU A 78 -3.71 20.02 9.05
N TRP A 79 -4.31 19.82 10.23
CA TRP A 79 -4.77 18.51 10.67
C TRP A 79 -5.82 17.92 9.73
N HIS A 80 -6.79 18.72 9.28
CA HIS A 80 -7.78 18.28 8.30
C HIS A 80 -7.14 17.92 6.94
N ASN A 81 -6.19 18.73 6.46
CA ASN A 81 -5.47 18.47 5.22
C ASN A 81 -4.65 17.16 5.30
N ILE A 82 -3.96 16.92 6.41
CA ILE A 82 -3.20 15.68 6.64
C ILE A 82 -4.15 14.47 6.67
N LYS A 83 -5.30 14.58 7.34
CA LYS A 83 -6.33 13.52 7.36
C LYS A 83 -6.89 13.22 5.97
N ALA A 84 -7.12 14.25 5.16
CA ALA A 84 -7.62 14.08 3.80
C ALA A 84 -6.55 13.42 2.90
N LEU A 85 -5.29 13.83 3.06
CA LEU A 85 -4.16 13.22 2.35
C LEU A 85 -3.99 11.74 2.73
N ASP A 86 -4.01 11.41 4.02
CA ASP A 86 -3.95 10.02 4.50
C ASP A 86 -5.06 9.16 3.89
N SER A 87 -6.30 9.66 3.93
CA SER A 87 -7.45 8.98 3.31
C SER A 87 -7.25 8.73 1.80
N SER A 88 -6.71 9.73 1.09
CA SER A 88 -6.41 9.63 -0.35
C SER A 88 -5.31 8.61 -0.62
N VAL A 89 -4.24 8.62 0.18
CA VAL A 89 -3.13 7.65 0.08
C VAL A 89 -3.62 6.23 0.34
N GLN A 90 -4.42 6.00 1.38
CA GLN A 90 -5.01 4.69 1.65
C GLN A 90 -5.85 4.19 0.46
N SER A 91 -6.69 5.06 -0.12
CA SER A 91 -7.51 4.71 -1.28
C SER A 91 -6.69 4.35 -2.52
N LEU A 92 -5.53 5.00 -2.72
CA LEU A 92 -4.59 4.69 -3.79
C LEU A 92 -3.88 3.35 -3.54
N ILE A 93 -3.42 3.12 -2.31
CA ILE A 93 -2.70 1.90 -1.92
C ILE A 93 -3.60 0.66 -2.00
N ASP A 94 -4.83 0.74 -1.49
CA ASP A 94 -5.78 -0.38 -1.59
C ASP A 94 -6.11 -0.71 -3.04
N GLY A 95 -6.01 0.29 -3.91
CA GLY A 95 -6.07 0.09 -5.34
C GLY A 95 -4.89 -0.68 -5.95
N ILE A 96 -3.71 -0.65 -5.33
CA ILE A 96 -2.46 -1.20 -5.89
C ILE A 96 -2.20 -2.63 -5.43
N LYS A 97 -2.78 -3.05 -4.28
CA LYS A 97 -2.66 -4.41 -3.77
C LYS A 97 -3.39 -5.38 -4.71
N VAL A 98 -2.62 -6.10 -5.53
CA VAL A 98 -3.15 -7.12 -6.42
C VAL A 98 -2.36 -8.40 -6.22
N SER A 99 -3.04 -9.44 -5.75
CA SER A 99 -2.48 -10.77 -5.64
C SER A 99 -3.58 -11.83 -5.59
N PHE A 100 -3.34 -12.99 -6.19
CA PHE A 100 -4.23 -14.12 -6.07
C PHE A 100 -3.44 -15.42 -5.96
N LYS A 101 -4.06 -16.41 -5.32
CA LYS A 101 -3.59 -17.80 -5.26
C LYS A 101 -4.80 -18.71 -5.37
N ALA A 102 -4.77 -19.60 -6.35
CA ALA A 102 -5.82 -20.55 -6.60
C ALA A 102 -5.27 -21.95 -6.91
N THR A 103 -6.06 -22.98 -6.65
CA THR A 103 -5.76 -24.38 -6.99
C THR A 103 -6.91 -25.02 -7.75
N MET A 104 -6.64 -26.12 -8.46
CA MET A 104 -7.70 -26.87 -9.12
C MET A 104 -8.59 -27.59 -8.11
N VAL A 105 -9.87 -27.71 -8.45
CA VAL A 105 -10.85 -28.47 -7.66
C VAL A 105 -10.68 -29.97 -7.95
N PRO A 106 -10.48 -30.85 -6.95
CA PRO A 106 -10.31 -32.29 -7.20
C PRO A 106 -11.49 -32.97 -7.89
N THR A 107 -12.71 -32.49 -7.67
CA THR A 107 -13.96 -33.12 -8.15
C THR A 107 -14.25 -32.90 -9.64
N ILE A 108 -13.44 -32.10 -10.35
CA ILE A 108 -13.60 -31.90 -11.81
C ILE A 108 -12.96 -33.02 -12.63
N ALA A 109 -12.22 -33.92 -11.97
CA ALA A 109 -11.64 -35.10 -12.59
C ALA A 109 -12.73 -36.15 -12.88
N ILE A 110 -12.69 -36.76 -14.06
CA ILE A 110 -13.59 -37.84 -14.46
C ILE A 110 -12.81 -39.14 -14.66
N ASN A 111 -13.45 -40.27 -14.44
CA ASN A 111 -12.84 -41.57 -14.69
C ASN A 111 -12.54 -41.75 -16.19
N ILE A 112 -11.33 -42.22 -16.52
CA ILE A 112 -10.96 -42.58 -17.88
C ILE A 112 -11.47 -43.98 -18.21
N PRO A 113 -12.24 -44.17 -19.31
CA PRO A 113 -12.70 -45.50 -19.71
C PRO A 113 -11.54 -46.49 -19.88
N GLY A 114 -11.62 -47.61 -19.16
CA GLY A 114 -10.59 -48.66 -19.20
C GLY A 114 -9.37 -48.41 -18.30
N SER A 115 -9.44 -47.42 -17.40
CA SER A 115 -8.42 -47.13 -16.38
C SER A 115 -9.09 -46.82 -15.03
N THR A 116 -8.33 -46.91 -13.93
CA THR A 116 -8.78 -46.45 -12.60
C THR A 116 -8.48 -44.97 -12.35
N GLU A 117 -7.80 -44.31 -13.29
CA GLU A 117 -7.43 -42.90 -13.22
C GLU A 117 -8.64 -41.97 -13.28
N TYR A 118 -8.58 -40.89 -12.48
CA TYR A 118 -9.45 -39.74 -12.56
C TYR A 118 -8.67 -38.54 -13.08
N CYS A 119 -9.10 -38.01 -14.22
CA CYS A 119 -8.37 -36.97 -14.92
C CYS A 119 -9.27 -35.81 -15.37
N PHE A 120 -8.68 -34.63 -15.41
CA PHE A 120 -9.20 -33.50 -16.16
C PHE A 120 -8.65 -33.60 -17.60
N GLY A 121 -9.54 -33.93 -18.55
CA GLY A 121 -9.18 -34.31 -19.92
C GLY A 121 -8.97 -35.82 -20.09
N PRO A 122 -8.59 -36.29 -21.30
CA PRO A 122 -8.23 -35.49 -22.45
C PRO A 122 -9.45 -34.90 -23.19
N PHE A 123 -9.30 -33.66 -23.64
CA PHE A 123 -10.29 -32.97 -24.47
C PHE A 123 -9.85 -32.94 -25.93
N ASN A 124 -10.79 -32.81 -26.86
CA ASN A 124 -10.50 -32.66 -28.29
C ASN A 124 -10.14 -31.22 -28.68
N THR A 125 -10.30 -30.27 -27.77
CA THR A 125 -9.95 -28.86 -27.94
C THR A 125 -9.07 -28.38 -26.79
N ASN A 126 -8.51 -27.18 -26.95
CA ASN A 126 -7.82 -26.49 -25.86
C ASN A 126 -8.87 -26.01 -24.84
N VAL A 127 -8.67 -26.33 -23.56
CA VAL A 127 -9.64 -26.05 -22.50
C VAL A 127 -8.99 -25.18 -21.42
N PRO A 128 -9.54 -23.98 -21.12
CA PRO A 128 -9.14 -23.21 -19.95
C PRO A 128 -9.35 -24.02 -18.66
N ILE A 129 -8.35 -24.02 -17.79
CA ILE A 129 -8.37 -24.78 -16.54
C ILE A 129 -9.03 -23.93 -15.45
N PRO A 130 -10.16 -24.35 -14.86
CA PRO A 130 -10.78 -23.63 -13.75
C PRO A 130 -10.03 -23.92 -12.45
N TYR A 131 -9.10 -23.04 -12.08
CA TYR A 131 -8.49 -23.00 -10.75
C TYR A 131 -9.48 -22.34 -9.77
N ALA A 132 -10.53 -23.07 -9.40
CA ALA A 132 -11.68 -22.49 -8.70
C ALA A 132 -11.54 -22.46 -7.16
N VAL A 133 -10.55 -23.14 -6.57
CA VAL A 133 -10.30 -23.07 -5.12
C VAL A 133 -9.38 -21.88 -4.83
N VAL A 134 -9.95 -20.76 -4.36
CA VAL A 134 -9.20 -19.51 -4.16
C VAL A 134 -8.84 -19.32 -2.69
N ALA A 135 -7.54 -19.20 -2.42
CA ALA A 135 -7.00 -18.92 -1.08
C ALA A 135 -6.72 -17.43 -0.85
N LEU A 136 -6.47 -16.67 -1.93
CA LEU A 136 -6.19 -15.23 -1.90
C LEU A 136 -6.71 -14.59 -3.19
N ASN A 137 -7.31 -13.40 -3.09
CA ASN A 137 -7.77 -12.62 -4.25
C ASN A 137 -7.82 -11.11 -3.92
N GLU A 138 -6.70 -10.58 -3.46
CA GLU A 138 -6.54 -9.14 -3.21
C GLU A 138 -6.67 -8.35 -4.51
N GLY A 139 -7.45 -7.26 -4.47
CA GLY A 139 -7.78 -6.46 -5.64
C GLY A 139 -8.88 -7.06 -6.53
N ASN A 140 -9.39 -8.26 -6.24
CA ASN A 140 -10.52 -8.90 -6.94
C ASN A 140 -10.34 -9.00 -8.47
N GLY A 141 -9.10 -9.15 -8.96
CA GLY A 141 -8.81 -9.34 -10.38
C GLY A 141 -9.02 -10.77 -10.88
N TYR A 142 -9.06 -11.76 -9.98
CA TYR A 142 -9.20 -13.17 -10.34
C TYR A 142 -10.66 -13.64 -10.30
N ASN A 143 -11.12 -14.31 -11.37
CA ASN A 143 -12.44 -14.91 -11.44
C ASN A 143 -12.36 -16.44 -11.25
N PRO A 144 -12.83 -17.00 -10.11
CA PRO A 144 -12.77 -18.43 -9.84
C PRO A 144 -13.64 -19.29 -10.75
N SER A 145 -14.72 -18.74 -11.29
CA SER A 145 -15.64 -19.48 -12.16
C SER A 145 -15.04 -19.74 -13.55
N THR A 146 -14.17 -18.85 -14.02
CA THR A 146 -13.53 -18.96 -15.35
C THR A 146 -12.06 -19.35 -15.28
N GLY A 147 -11.41 -19.18 -14.12
CA GLY A 147 -9.98 -19.37 -13.97
C GLY A 147 -9.13 -18.22 -14.52
N ILE A 148 -9.75 -17.08 -14.86
CA ILE A 148 -9.11 -15.96 -15.56
C ILE A 148 -8.77 -14.83 -14.59
N PHE A 149 -7.52 -14.39 -14.61
CA PHE A 149 -7.10 -13.13 -14.01
C PHE A 149 -7.26 -11.99 -15.01
N THR A 150 -7.84 -10.87 -14.59
CA THR A 150 -7.95 -9.64 -15.37
C THR A 150 -7.21 -8.50 -14.64
N ALA A 151 -6.24 -7.88 -15.32
CA ALA A 151 -5.49 -6.77 -14.75
C ALA A 151 -6.37 -5.53 -14.61
N LEU A 152 -6.52 -5.02 -13.39
CA LEU A 152 -7.30 -3.79 -13.14
C LEU A 152 -6.48 -2.50 -13.33
N ARG A 153 -5.16 -2.62 -13.40
CA ARG A 153 -4.21 -1.52 -13.67
C ARG A 153 -3.10 -1.97 -14.58
N ALA A 154 -2.52 -1.00 -15.29
CA ALA A 154 -1.30 -1.21 -16.02
C ALA A 154 -0.10 -1.39 -15.07
N GLY A 155 0.86 -2.23 -15.42
CA GLY A 155 2.06 -2.47 -14.63
C GLY A 155 2.74 -3.78 -14.97
N VAL A 156 3.74 -4.15 -14.17
CA VAL A 156 4.44 -5.44 -14.29
C VAL A 156 3.89 -6.41 -13.26
N TYR A 157 3.50 -7.58 -13.73
CA TYR A 157 2.94 -8.66 -12.91
C TYR A 157 3.83 -9.89 -12.99
N VAL A 158 3.91 -10.62 -11.90
CA VAL A 158 4.55 -11.94 -11.84
C VAL A 158 3.48 -12.98 -11.69
N PHE A 159 3.49 -13.97 -12.58
CA PHE A 159 2.63 -15.14 -12.52
C PHE A 159 3.49 -16.38 -12.31
N SER A 160 3.03 -17.28 -11.46
CA SER A 160 3.64 -18.59 -11.28
C SER A 160 2.56 -19.65 -11.35
N PHE A 161 2.86 -20.75 -12.03
CA PHE A 161 1.97 -21.89 -12.11
C PHE A 161 2.74 -23.19 -11.99
N THR A 162 2.17 -24.09 -11.19
CA THR A 162 2.65 -25.46 -10.99
C THR A 162 1.67 -26.39 -11.66
N VAL A 163 2.21 -27.28 -12.49
CA VAL A 163 1.50 -28.37 -13.12
C VAL A 163 2.00 -29.65 -12.50
N TYR A 164 1.08 -30.41 -11.91
CA TYR A 164 1.33 -31.70 -11.30
C TYR A 164 0.35 -32.70 -11.90
N SER A 165 0.85 -33.90 -12.22
CA SER A 165 0.00 -35.01 -12.62
C SER A 165 0.64 -36.33 -12.25
N SER A 166 -0.20 -37.27 -11.81
CA SER A 166 0.20 -38.65 -11.54
C SER A 166 -0.77 -39.66 -12.17
N VAL A 167 -0.20 -40.68 -12.78
CA VAL A 167 -0.84 -41.74 -13.58
C VAL A 167 -0.42 -43.12 -13.06
N GLU A 168 -1.14 -44.17 -13.45
CA GLU A 168 -0.84 -45.54 -13.05
C GLU A 168 0.52 -46.03 -13.57
N GLU A 169 1.09 -47.04 -12.90
CA GLU A 169 2.32 -47.71 -13.35
C GLU A 169 2.11 -48.27 -14.77
N ASN A 170 2.94 -47.85 -15.73
CA ASN A 170 2.86 -48.10 -17.19
C ASN A 170 1.90 -47.21 -18.01
N ALA A 171 1.16 -46.29 -17.39
CA ALA A 171 0.41 -45.28 -18.12
C ALA A 171 1.35 -44.18 -18.65
N ARG A 172 0.96 -43.55 -19.76
CA ARG A 172 1.72 -42.42 -20.32
C ARG A 172 1.34 -41.12 -19.60
N LEU A 173 2.31 -40.52 -18.93
CA LEU A 173 2.18 -39.17 -18.39
C LEU A 173 2.33 -38.16 -19.53
N TYR A 174 1.24 -37.47 -19.87
CA TYR A 174 1.21 -36.61 -21.06
C TYR A 174 0.36 -35.37 -20.84
N HIS A 175 0.98 -34.35 -20.26
CA HIS A 175 0.36 -33.05 -20.01
C HIS A 175 1.05 -31.95 -20.82
N ASN A 176 0.29 -30.90 -21.17
CA ASN A 176 0.84 -29.66 -21.72
C ASN A 176 -0.11 -28.54 -21.31
N VAL A 177 0.39 -27.64 -20.48
CA VAL A 177 -0.37 -26.50 -19.96
C VAL A 177 0.35 -25.23 -20.38
N GLN A 178 -0.42 -24.30 -20.94
CA GLN A 178 0.08 -23.03 -21.42
C GLN A 178 -0.54 -21.88 -20.64
N LEU A 179 0.30 -20.94 -20.21
CA LEU A 179 -0.12 -19.63 -19.73
C LEU A 179 -0.39 -18.74 -20.94
N MET A 180 -1.62 -18.26 -21.03
CA MET A 180 -2.11 -17.40 -22.09
C MET A 180 -2.20 -15.97 -21.58
N LYS A 181 -1.74 -15.00 -22.39
CA LYS A 181 -2.05 -13.57 -22.25
C LYS A 181 -2.87 -13.14 -23.46
N ASN A 182 -4.13 -12.73 -23.28
CA ASN A 182 -5.01 -12.29 -24.36
C ASN A 182 -5.02 -13.23 -25.59
N ASN A 183 -5.11 -14.55 -25.37
CA ASN A 183 -5.02 -15.61 -26.39
C ASN A 183 -3.63 -15.85 -27.02
N MET A 184 -2.58 -15.16 -26.59
CA MET A 184 -1.20 -15.45 -27.00
C MET A 184 -0.49 -16.28 -25.94
N VAL A 185 0.33 -17.23 -26.36
CA VAL A 185 1.12 -18.07 -25.45
C VAL A 185 2.24 -17.22 -24.82
N GLY A 186 2.24 -17.10 -23.49
CA GLY A 186 3.30 -16.44 -22.74
C GLY A 186 4.36 -17.42 -22.22
N ALA A 187 3.93 -18.59 -21.75
CA ALA A 187 4.80 -19.67 -21.32
C ALA A 187 4.04 -21.01 -21.32
N GLY A 188 4.76 -22.12 -21.18
CA GLY A 188 4.14 -23.42 -21.02
C GLY A 188 5.08 -24.43 -20.41
N VAL A 189 4.49 -25.48 -19.86
CA VAL A 189 5.16 -26.68 -19.37
C VAL A 189 4.47 -27.88 -19.98
N TRP A 190 5.27 -28.85 -20.39
CA TRP A 190 4.78 -30.07 -21.00
C TRP A 190 5.61 -31.24 -20.53
N GLU A 191 4.96 -32.39 -20.47
CA GLU A 191 5.59 -33.67 -20.22
C GLU A 191 5.13 -34.70 -21.23
N ASN A 192 6.00 -35.69 -21.44
CA ASN A 192 5.74 -36.85 -22.26
C ASN A 192 6.57 -38.03 -21.77
N ASN A 193 6.22 -38.53 -20.60
CA ASN A 193 6.94 -39.61 -19.95
C ASN A 193 6.17 -40.95 -20.00
N ARG A 194 6.92 -42.04 -20.00
CA ARG A 194 6.44 -43.43 -19.81
C ARG A 194 7.30 -44.21 -18.82
N GLU A 195 8.36 -43.62 -18.28
CA GLU A 195 9.32 -44.27 -17.40
C GLU A 195 8.91 -44.17 -15.93
N ASP A 196 8.26 -43.08 -15.55
CA ASP A 196 7.58 -42.91 -14.26
C ASP A 196 6.13 -42.44 -14.45
N GLY A 197 5.39 -42.42 -13.34
CA GLY A 197 3.97 -42.10 -13.29
C GLY A 197 3.67 -40.79 -12.56
N GLU A 198 4.65 -39.95 -12.25
CA GLU A 198 4.42 -38.72 -11.47
C GLU A 198 5.46 -37.66 -11.80
N ASP A 199 4.99 -36.49 -12.28
CA ASP A 199 5.85 -35.33 -12.49
C ASP A 199 5.18 -34.04 -12.04
N SER A 200 6.04 -33.08 -11.73
CA SER A 200 5.68 -31.70 -11.44
C SER A 200 6.62 -30.72 -12.12
N ALA A 201 6.06 -29.71 -12.77
CA ALA A 201 6.82 -28.60 -13.36
C ALA A 201 6.23 -27.26 -12.92
N THR A 202 7.09 -26.31 -12.57
CA THR A 202 6.68 -24.95 -12.20
C THR A 202 7.36 -23.94 -13.09
N GLN A 203 6.59 -22.96 -13.57
CA GLN A 203 7.12 -21.86 -14.35
C GLN A 203 6.72 -20.52 -13.73
N VAL A 204 7.65 -19.57 -13.76
CA VAL A 204 7.46 -18.20 -13.27
C VAL A 204 7.72 -17.24 -14.43
N VAL A 205 6.80 -16.32 -14.67
CA VAL A 205 6.90 -15.31 -15.73
C VAL A 205 6.59 -13.93 -15.21
N ALA A 206 7.37 -12.94 -15.64
CA ALA A 206 7.06 -11.53 -15.49
C ALA A 206 6.46 -11.03 -16.80
N LEU A 207 5.29 -10.38 -16.72
CA LEU A 207 4.58 -9.85 -17.88
C LEU A 207 4.20 -8.39 -17.62
N GLU A 208 4.45 -7.53 -18.60
CA GLU A 208 3.78 -6.24 -18.68
C GLU A 208 2.30 -6.47 -18.99
N MET A 209 1.42 -5.79 -18.27
CA MET A 209 -0.03 -5.90 -18.43
C MET A 209 -0.63 -4.52 -18.54
N ASN A 210 -1.59 -4.36 -19.45
CA ASN A 210 -2.46 -3.20 -19.49
C ASN A 210 -3.74 -3.46 -18.70
N ARG A 211 -4.46 -2.40 -18.33
CA ARG A 211 -5.80 -2.55 -17.76
C ARG A 211 -6.70 -3.29 -18.75
N GLY A 212 -7.32 -4.38 -18.28
CA GLY A 212 -8.17 -5.26 -19.06
C GLY A 212 -7.46 -6.46 -19.68
N ASP A 213 -6.12 -6.52 -19.65
CA ASP A 213 -5.39 -7.70 -20.11
C ASP A 213 -5.75 -8.92 -19.24
N GLN A 214 -5.91 -10.08 -19.89
CA GLN A 214 -6.33 -11.31 -19.26
C GLN A 214 -5.22 -12.37 -19.30
N VAL A 215 -5.02 -13.04 -18.17
CA VAL A 215 -4.09 -14.17 -18.04
C VAL A 215 -4.80 -15.39 -17.47
N TYR A 216 -4.59 -16.55 -18.08
CA TYR A 216 -5.22 -17.82 -17.68
C TYR A 216 -4.39 -19.01 -18.18
N LEU A 217 -4.67 -20.18 -17.62
CA LEU A 217 -4.01 -21.43 -17.99
C LEU A 217 -4.92 -22.29 -18.87
N VAL A 218 -4.34 -22.91 -19.89
CA VAL A 218 -5.04 -23.75 -20.85
C VAL A 218 -4.39 -25.12 -20.90
N LEU A 219 -5.20 -26.17 -20.73
CA LEU A 219 -4.80 -27.53 -21.06
C LEU A 219 -4.93 -27.74 -22.56
N MET A 220 -3.83 -28.13 -23.20
CA MET A 220 -3.80 -28.32 -24.64
C MET A 220 -4.59 -29.56 -25.08
N SER A 221 -5.15 -29.52 -26.29
CA SER A 221 -5.91 -30.63 -26.86
C SER A 221 -5.14 -31.96 -26.79
N GLY A 222 -5.85 -33.03 -26.43
CA GLY A 222 -5.31 -34.38 -26.28
C GLY A 222 -4.37 -34.57 -25.09
N ARG A 223 -4.40 -33.68 -24.10
CA ARG A 223 -3.63 -33.78 -22.85
C ARG A 223 -4.54 -33.95 -21.66
N LYS A 224 -4.00 -34.53 -20.58
CA LYS A 224 -4.74 -34.80 -19.35
C LYS A 224 -3.90 -34.45 -18.12
N LEU A 225 -4.57 -34.01 -17.05
CA LEU A 225 -4.01 -33.92 -15.71
C LEU A 225 -4.75 -34.92 -14.82
N CYS A 226 -4.04 -35.79 -14.15
CA CYS A 226 -4.60 -36.91 -13.41
C CYS A 226 -4.13 -36.90 -11.97
N THR A 227 -5.03 -37.28 -11.05
CA THR A 227 -4.74 -37.49 -9.63
C THR A 227 -4.21 -36.24 -8.89
N HIS A 228 -4.58 -36.05 -7.63
CA HIS A 228 -4.15 -34.91 -6.80
C HIS A 228 -4.23 -33.53 -7.49
N LEU A 229 -5.32 -33.24 -8.21
CA LEU A 229 -5.45 -31.99 -8.96
C LEU A 229 -5.22 -30.74 -8.09
N GLN A 230 -5.50 -30.80 -6.78
CA GLN A 230 -5.24 -29.72 -5.82
C GLN A 230 -3.76 -29.29 -5.72
N TYR A 231 -2.80 -30.09 -6.19
CA TYR A 231 -1.37 -29.73 -6.27
C TYR A 231 -1.04 -28.83 -7.44
N ASN A 232 -1.97 -28.67 -8.39
CA ASN A 232 -1.85 -27.68 -9.43
C ASN A 232 -2.20 -26.32 -8.83
N ILE A 233 -1.23 -25.40 -8.85
CA ILE A 233 -1.33 -24.07 -8.25
C ILE A 233 -1.21 -23.02 -9.35
N PHE A 234 -2.04 -21.99 -9.30
CA PHE A 234 -1.91 -20.78 -10.10
C PHE A 234 -1.91 -19.57 -9.18
N THR A 235 -0.85 -18.78 -9.23
CA THR A 235 -0.66 -17.62 -8.38
C THR A 235 -0.15 -16.45 -9.21
N GLY A 236 -0.50 -15.24 -8.80
CA GLY A 236 0.03 -14.05 -9.44
C GLY A 236 -0.09 -12.82 -8.56
N TYR A 237 0.80 -11.86 -8.77
CA TYR A 237 0.80 -10.60 -8.03
C TYR A 237 1.39 -9.47 -8.87
N MET A 238 1.02 -8.24 -8.55
CA MET A 238 1.63 -7.06 -9.16
C MET A 238 2.98 -6.76 -8.51
N LEU A 239 4.03 -6.64 -9.32
CA LEU A 239 5.35 -6.24 -8.85
C LEU A 239 5.42 -4.73 -8.64
N TYR A 240 4.95 -3.96 -9.61
CA TYR A 240 4.73 -2.52 -9.49
C TYR A 240 3.72 -2.04 -10.54
N PRO A 241 2.89 -1.03 -10.20
CA PRO A 241 2.00 -0.39 -11.16
C PRO A 241 2.80 0.54 -12.08
N TYR A 242 2.29 0.75 -13.29
CA TYR A 242 2.62 1.98 -14.01
C TYR A 242 1.74 3.09 -13.47
N LEU A 243 2.38 4.16 -13.01
CA LEU A 243 1.68 5.38 -12.64
C LEU A 243 1.26 6.06 -13.93
N ASP A 244 -0.05 6.30 -14.09
CA ASP A 244 -0.56 7.11 -15.19
C ASP A 244 0.21 8.44 -15.18
N GLN A 245 0.86 8.78 -16.31
CA GLN A 245 1.46 10.11 -16.54
C GLN A 245 0.36 11.13 -16.83
#